data_AF-A0A930WWF2-F1
#
_entry.id   AF-A0A930WWF2-F1
#
_cell.length_a   1.000
_cell.length_b   1.000
_cell.length_c   1.000
_cell.angle_alpha   90.00
_cell.angle_beta   90.00
_cell.angle_gamma   90.00
#
_symmetry.space_group_name_H-M   'P 1'
#
loop_
_entity.id
_entity.type
_entity.pdbx_description
1 polymer ?
#
loop_
_entity_poly.entity_id
_entity_poly.type
_entity_poly.pdbx_seq_one_letter_code
_entity_poly.pdbx_strand_id
1 'polypeptide(L)'
;MKTGYKEMLRNRLPDYVDLALKWCKVKELWINHVYDSQINIYADKQERYNATRIALGLSSKERIFKFEDSIDWVWVSEEEKERLKPAIGWINFFKANFPYIENKWKVNLSLGKTEQEFIDELSSGYLKTVNDSVKNKLAVFITNYLKK
;
A
#
# COMPACT_ATOMS: atom_id res chain seq x y z
N MET A 1 12.51 -18.14 -6.34
CA MET A 1 11.65 -17.25 -5.53
C MET A 1 12.45 -16.78 -4.32
N LYS A 2 12.45 -15.48 -4.02
CA LYS A 2 12.97 -15.01 -2.72
C LYS A 2 12.02 -15.52 -1.63
N THR A 3 12.54 -15.93 -0.49
CA THR A 3 11.77 -16.47 0.64
C THR A 3 12.10 -15.67 1.91
N GLY A 4 11.19 -15.67 2.89
CA GLY A 4 11.41 -15.03 4.19
C GLY A 4 10.32 -14.03 4.61
N TYR A 5 10.44 -13.52 5.84
CA TYR A 5 9.42 -12.66 6.45
C TYR A 5 9.29 -11.30 5.77
N LYS A 6 10.41 -10.66 5.37
CA LYS A 6 10.37 -9.43 4.55
C LYS A 6 9.64 -9.64 3.22
N GLU A 7 9.78 -10.82 2.62
CA GLU A 7 9.08 -11.16 1.38
C GLU A 7 7.58 -11.41 1.61
N MET A 8 7.21 -11.99 2.75
CA MET A 8 5.80 -12.07 3.16
C MET A 8 5.19 -10.69 3.36
N LEU A 9 5.89 -9.78 4.05
CA LEU A 9 5.46 -8.39 4.20
C LEU A 9 5.28 -7.72 2.83
N ARG A 10 6.20 -7.95 1.89
CA ARG A 10 6.16 -7.36 0.55
C ARG A 10 4.96 -7.82 -0.28
N ASN A 11 4.58 -9.09 -0.18
CA ASN A 11 3.66 -9.75 -1.12
C ASN A 11 2.23 -9.92 -0.59
N ARG A 12 2.00 -9.69 0.71
CA ARG A 12 0.70 -9.95 1.35
C ARG A 12 0.01 -8.71 1.89
N LEU A 13 0.50 -7.52 1.55
CA LEU A 13 -0.21 -6.27 1.81
C LEU A 13 -1.50 -6.22 0.98
N PRO A 14 -2.58 -5.64 1.51
CA PRO A 14 -3.72 -5.26 0.67
C PRO A 14 -3.28 -4.30 -0.43
N ASP A 15 -3.86 -4.43 -1.63
CA ASP A 15 -3.44 -3.64 -2.81
C ASP A 15 -3.51 -2.13 -2.57
N TYR A 16 -4.55 -1.65 -1.87
CA TYR A 16 -4.69 -0.23 -1.55
C TYR A 16 -3.55 0.29 -0.65
N VAL A 17 -2.98 -0.56 0.20
CA VAL A 17 -1.81 -0.22 1.04
C VAL A 17 -0.56 -0.25 0.20
N ASP A 18 -0.36 -1.32 -0.57
CA ASP A 18 0.82 -1.46 -1.42
C ASP A 18 0.95 -0.30 -2.42
N LEU A 19 -0.15 0.08 -3.06
CA LEU A 19 -0.24 1.22 -3.94
C LEU A 19 0.15 2.52 -3.23
N ALA A 20 -0.37 2.78 -2.04
CA ALA A 20 -0.06 3.96 -1.25
C ALA A 20 1.43 4.04 -0.87
N LEU A 21 2.00 2.93 -0.38
CA LEU A 21 3.40 2.89 0.04
C LEU A 21 4.37 3.03 -1.14
N LYS A 22 4.02 2.50 -2.31
CA LYS A 22 4.77 2.69 -3.55
C LYS A 22 4.67 4.14 -4.03
N TRP A 23 3.48 4.74 -3.98
CA TRP A 23 3.28 6.15 -4.33
C TRP A 23 4.13 7.08 -3.44
N CYS A 24 4.10 6.84 -2.13
CA CYS A 24 4.89 7.59 -1.15
C CYS A 24 6.39 7.20 -1.14
N LYS A 25 6.82 6.20 -1.90
CA LYS A 25 8.20 5.67 -1.92
C LYS A 25 8.72 5.25 -0.53
N VAL A 26 7.84 4.68 0.30
CA VAL A 26 8.16 4.23 1.67
C VAL A 26 7.93 2.74 1.90
N LYS A 27 7.59 1.96 0.86
CA LYS A 27 7.34 0.52 1.01
C LYS A 27 8.50 -0.23 1.68
N GLU A 28 9.73 -0.03 1.18
CA GLU A 28 10.91 -0.70 1.74
C GLU A 28 11.25 -0.21 3.14
N LEU A 29 11.01 1.09 3.41
CA LEU A 29 11.19 1.65 4.75
C LEU A 29 10.25 0.98 5.76
N TRP A 30 8.96 0.87 5.43
CA TRP A 30 7.98 0.17 6.24
C TRP A 30 8.34 -1.31 6.44
N ILE A 31 8.72 -2.03 5.37
CA ILE A 31 9.12 -3.45 5.46
C ILE A 31 10.28 -3.64 6.45
N ASN A 32 11.31 -2.78 6.36
CA ASN A 32 12.47 -2.87 7.23
C ASN A 32 12.07 -2.54 8.67
N HIS A 33 11.34 -1.44 8.90
CA HIS A 33 10.89 -1.06 10.23
C HIS A 33 10.09 -2.17 10.91
N VAL A 34 9.06 -2.69 10.25
CA VAL A 34 8.22 -3.77 10.81
C VAL A 34 9.03 -5.03 11.06
N TYR A 35 9.92 -5.39 10.14
CA TYR A 35 10.77 -6.55 10.33
C TYR A 35 11.69 -6.40 11.53
N ASP A 36 12.41 -5.28 11.64
CA ASP A 36 13.42 -5.07 12.67
C ASP A 36 12.78 -4.86 14.06
N SER A 37 11.68 -4.11 14.14
CA SER A 37 11.01 -3.79 15.41
C SER A 37 10.09 -4.88 15.95
N GLN A 38 9.44 -5.66 15.09
CA GLN A 38 8.34 -6.56 15.51
C GLN A 38 8.56 -8.03 15.16
N ILE A 39 9.46 -8.36 14.23
CA ILE A 39 9.64 -9.76 13.78
C ILE A 39 11.00 -10.28 14.23
N ASN A 40 12.08 -9.58 13.92
CA ASN A 40 13.45 -10.04 14.13
C ASN A 40 13.85 -10.14 15.61
N ILE A 41 13.05 -9.53 16.51
CA ILE A 41 13.23 -9.59 17.96
C ILE A 41 13.05 -11.00 18.53
N TYR A 42 12.26 -11.85 17.86
CA TYR A 42 12.01 -13.21 18.32
C TYR A 42 13.13 -14.14 17.85
N ALA A 43 13.59 -15.06 18.70
CA ALA A 43 14.55 -16.09 18.28
C ALA A 43 13.85 -17.25 17.57
N ASP A 44 12.62 -17.58 17.99
CA ASP A 44 11.86 -18.71 17.46
C ASP A 44 11.20 -18.43 16.10
N LYS A 45 11.16 -19.45 15.25
CA LYS A 45 10.62 -19.35 13.89
C LYS A 45 9.09 -19.21 13.89
N GLN A 46 8.40 -19.94 14.77
CA GLN A 46 6.94 -19.89 14.87
C GLN A 46 6.47 -18.54 15.41
N GLU A 47 7.19 -17.97 16.39
CA GLU A 47 6.97 -16.62 16.89
C GLU A 47 7.12 -15.56 15.79
N ARG A 48 8.23 -15.60 15.03
CA ARG A 48 8.43 -14.71 13.87
C ARG A 48 7.30 -14.81 12.85
N TYR A 49 6.86 -16.04 12.56
CA TYR A 49 5.75 -16.28 11.63
C TYR A 49 4.44 -15.70 12.16
N ASN A 50 4.12 -15.91 13.44
CA ASN A 50 2.94 -15.36 14.08
C ASN A 50 2.97 -13.82 14.11
N ALA A 51 4.09 -13.21 14.49
CA ALA A 51 4.29 -11.76 14.47
C ALA A 51 4.09 -11.18 13.06
N THR A 52 4.66 -11.83 12.03
CA THR A 52 4.46 -11.43 10.63
C THR A 52 2.97 -11.45 10.24
N ARG A 53 2.22 -12.47 10.67
CA ARG A 53 0.78 -12.57 10.39
C ARG A 53 -0.02 -11.49 11.11
N ILE A 54 0.35 -11.15 12.34
CA ILE A 54 -0.28 -10.07 13.11
C ILE A 54 -0.07 -8.73 12.41
N ALA A 55 1.18 -8.41 12.04
CA ALA A 55 1.51 -7.17 11.34
C ALA A 55 0.76 -7.03 10.00
N LEU A 56 0.48 -8.15 9.33
CA LEU A 56 -0.28 -8.18 8.07
C LEU A 56 -1.81 -8.19 8.27
N GLY A 57 -2.32 -8.19 9.50
CA GLY A 57 -3.76 -8.33 9.76
C GLY A 57 -4.33 -9.69 9.31
N LEU A 58 -3.48 -10.72 9.23
CA LEU A 58 -3.84 -12.09 8.83
C LEU A 58 -4.09 -13.00 10.05
N SER A 59 -4.23 -12.42 11.25
CA SER A 59 -4.53 -13.19 12.46
C SER A 59 -5.94 -13.81 12.38
N SER A 60 -6.17 -14.90 13.11
CA SER A 60 -7.46 -15.61 13.11
C SER A 60 -8.59 -14.86 13.80
N LYS A 61 -8.29 -13.80 14.57
CA LYS A 61 -9.26 -13.13 15.45
C LYS A 61 -9.74 -11.76 14.93
N GLU A 62 -8.96 -11.06 14.11
CA GLU A 62 -9.39 -9.85 13.40
C GLU A 62 -8.67 -9.73 12.04
N ARG A 63 -9.43 -9.55 10.95
CA ARG A 63 -8.96 -9.56 9.55
C ARG A 63 -8.83 -8.16 8.94
N ILE A 64 -8.30 -7.19 9.67
CA ILE A 64 -8.17 -5.83 9.14
C ILE A 64 -6.73 -5.37 9.32
N PHE A 65 -6.04 -5.13 8.20
CA PHE A 65 -4.76 -4.46 8.21
C PHE A 65 -4.95 -3.00 8.63
N LYS A 66 -4.30 -2.60 9.72
CA LYS A 66 -4.26 -1.23 10.23
C LYS A 66 -2.83 -0.72 10.09
N PHE A 67 -2.61 0.16 9.13
CA PHE A 67 -1.26 0.64 8.80
C PHE A 67 -0.60 1.37 9.97
N GLU A 68 -1.34 2.28 10.62
CA GLU A 68 -0.83 3.06 11.74
C GLU A 68 -0.40 2.17 12.91
N ASP A 69 -1.21 1.16 13.22
CA ASP A 69 -0.93 0.17 14.28
C ASP A 69 0.21 -0.79 13.89
N SER A 70 0.51 -0.93 12.59
CA SER A 70 1.60 -1.78 12.12
C SER A 70 2.98 -1.14 12.32
N ILE A 71 3.05 0.15 12.67
CA ILE A 71 4.29 0.89 12.86
C ILE A 71 4.50 1.12 14.36
N ASP A 72 5.64 0.68 14.87
CA ASP A 72 6.05 1.07 16.23
C ASP A 72 6.63 2.48 16.23
N TRP A 73 5.76 3.48 16.36
CA TRP A 73 6.11 4.92 16.28
C TRP A 73 7.08 5.39 17.36
N VAL A 74 7.26 4.63 18.45
CA VAL A 74 8.23 4.95 19.50
C VAL A 74 9.65 4.72 18.99
N TRP A 75 9.83 3.75 18.09
CA TRP A 75 11.14 3.34 17.55
C TRP A 75 11.43 3.90 16.15
N VAL A 76 10.55 4.76 15.61
CA VAL A 76 10.76 5.45 14.34
C VAL A 76 11.50 6.76 14.58
N SER A 77 12.56 7.04 13.82
CA SER A 77 13.24 8.34 13.84
C SER A 77 12.34 9.46 13.30
N GLU A 78 12.61 10.73 13.64
CA GLU A 78 11.79 11.84 13.13
C GLU A 78 11.81 11.93 11.59
N GLU A 79 12.95 11.64 10.95
CA GLU A 79 13.03 11.58 9.48
C GLU A 79 12.11 10.50 8.90
N GLU A 80 12.10 9.30 9.48
CA GLU A 80 11.23 8.22 9.03
C GLU A 80 9.75 8.55 9.30
N LYS A 81 9.43 9.24 10.40
CA LYS A 81 8.07 9.71 10.68
C LYS A 81 7.57 10.68 9.62
N GLU A 82 8.40 11.65 9.24
CA GLU A 82 8.06 12.63 8.19
C GLU A 82 7.77 11.95 6.85
N ARG A 83 8.46 10.84 6.56
CA ARG A 83 8.28 10.06 5.33
C ARG A 83 7.07 9.13 5.39
N LEU A 84 6.81 8.48 6.52
CA LEU A 84 5.73 7.49 6.68
C LEU A 84 4.36 8.13 6.89
N LYS A 85 4.27 9.25 7.63
CA LYS A 85 2.98 9.91 7.93
C LYS A 85 2.13 10.23 6.71
N PRO A 86 2.68 10.77 5.60
CA PRO A 86 1.90 11.03 4.38
C PRO A 86 1.21 9.79 3.81
N ALA A 87 1.78 8.58 4.02
CA ALA A 87 1.18 7.35 3.51
C ALA A 87 -0.18 7.05 4.16
N ILE A 88 -0.44 7.50 5.39
CA ILE A 88 -1.72 7.31 6.08
C ILE A 88 -2.88 7.91 5.26
N GLY A 89 -2.71 9.16 4.82
CA GLY A 89 -3.71 9.85 4.01
C GLY A 89 -3.98 9.14 2.68
N TRP A 90 -2.93 8.68 2.01
CA TRP A 90 -3.04 7.92 0.76
C TRP A 90 -3.69 6.55 0.97
N ILE A 91 -3.36 5.84 2.04
CA ILE A 91 -3.98 4.56 2.39
C ILE A 91 -5.48 4.74 2.60
N ASN A 92 -5.90 5.76 3.34
CA ASN A 92 -7.32 6.05 3.55
C ASN A 92 -8.03 6.42 2.24
N PHE A 93 -7.39 7.24 1.41
CA PHE A 93 -7.90 7.57 0.08
C PHE A 93 -8.08 6.32 -0.79
N PHE A 94 -7.05 5.48 -0.89
CA PHE A 94 -7.11 4.28 -1.73
C PHE A 94 -8.01 3.20 -1.16
N LYS A 95 -8.11 3.06 0.16
CA LYS A 95 -9.05 2.12 0.78
C LYS A 95 -10.50 2.41 0.35
N ALA A 96 -10.86 3.68 0.20
CA ALA A 96 -12.19 4.08 -0.27
C ALA A 96 -12.34 3.99 -1.80
N ASN A 97 -11.32 4.40 -2.57
CA ASN A 97 -11.46 4.60 -4.02
C ASN A 97 -10.94 3.45 -4.88
N PHE A 98 -9.94 2.69 -4.42
CA PHE A 98 -9.23 1.71 -5.24
C PHE A 98 -10.13 0.59 -5.79
N PRO A 99 -11.10 0.01 -5.03
CA PRO A 99 -12.01 -1.00 -5.59
C PRO A 99 -12.81 -0.49 -6.81
N TYR A 100 -13.23 0.77 -6.78
CA TYR A 100 -13.97 1.39 -7.87
C TYR A 100 -13.08 1.72 -9.07
N ILE A 101 -11.87 2.20 -8.80
CA ILE A 101 -10.84 2.44 -9.82
C ILE A 101 -10.49 1.13 -10.55
N GLU A 102 -10.25 0.06 -9.81
CA GLU A 102 -9.88 -1.24 -10.36
C GLU A 102 -11.02 -1.84 -11.20
N ASN A 103 -12.26 -1.77 -10.71
CA ASN A 103 -13.43 -2.20 -11.48
C ASN A 103 -13.59 -1.38 -12.77
N LYS A 104 -13.39 -0.06 -12.69
CA LYS A 104 -13.49 0.83 -13.85
C LYS A 104 -12.42 0.50 -14.91
N TRP A 105 -11.20 0.21 -14.49
CA TRP A 105 -10.13 -0.24 -15.38
C TRP A 105 -10.52 -1.51 -16.16
N LYS A 106 -11.02 -2.54 -15.45
CA LYS A 106 -11.49 -3.79 -16.06
C LYS A 106 -12.60 -3.56 -17.09
N VAL A 107 -13.57 -2.70 -16.76
CA VAL A 107 -14.64 -2.31 -17.69
C VAL A 107 -14.08 -1.58 -18.90
N ASN A 108 -13.19 -0.62 -18.73
CA ASN A 108 -12.60 0.13 -19.85
C ASN A 108 -11.83 -0.78 -20.80
N LEU A 109 -11.05 -1.73 -20.28
CA LEU A 109 -10.39 -2.76 -21.10
C LEU A 109 -11.40 -3.60 -21.90
N SER A 110 -12.50 -4.03 -21.28
CA SER A 110 -13.54 -4.81 -21.97
C SER A 110 -14.26 -4.05 -23.09
N LEU A 111 -14.24 -2.70 -23.03
CA LEU A 111 -14.82 -1.82 -24.03
C LEU A 111 -13.81 -1.34 -25.09
N GLY A 112 -12.56 -1.81 -25.02
CA GLY A 112 -11.49 -1.40 -25.95
C GLY A 112 -11.01 0.04 -25.77
N LYS A 113 -11.25 0.65 -24.61
CA LYS A 113 -10.75 2.00 -24.30
C LYS A 113 -9.24 2.01 -24.13
N THR A 114 -8.64 3.11 -24.53
CA THR A 114 -7.21 3.38 -24.42
C THR A 114 -6.79 3.71 -22.98
N GLU A 115 -5.49 3.59 -22.71
CA GLU A 115 -4.91 4.00 -21.42
C GLU A 115 -5.11 5.49 -21.14
N GLN A 116 -5.05 6.32 -22.19
CA GLN A 116 -5.23 7.76 -22.06
C GLN A 116 -6.66 8.11 -21.64
N GLU A 117 -7.67 7.46 -22.25
CA GLU A 117 -9.07 7.64 -21.85
C GLU A 117 -9.29 7.28 -20.37
N PHE A 118 -8.63 6.23 -19.88
CA PHE A 118 -8.71 5.87 -18.47
C PHE A 118 -8.01 6.90 -17.56
N ILE A 119 -6.84 7.43 -17.97
CA ILE A 119 -6.13 8.49 -17.24
C ILE A 119 -6.98 9.76 -17.13
N ASP A 120 -7.68 10.13 -18.20
CA ASP A 120 -8.56 11.29 -18.25
C ASP A 120 -9.80 11.10 -17.34
N GLU A 121 -10.40 9.90 -17.36
CA GLU A 121 -11.48 9.52 -16.46
C GLU A 121 -11.06 9.50 -14.98
N LEU A 122 -9.86 8.99 -14.68
CA LEU A 122 -9.30 9.04 -13.32
C LEU A 122 -9.15 10.48 -12.84
N SER A 123 -8.59 11.34 -13.68
CA SER A 123 -8.28 12.73 -13.36
C SER A 123 -9.54 13.57 -13.14
N SER A 124 -10.59 13.35 -13.94
CA SER A 124 -11.87 14.06 -13.85
C SER A 124 -12.82 13.49 -12.79
N GLY A 125 -12.67 12.21 -12.43
CA GLY A 125 -13.52 11.51 -11.46
C GLY A 125 -12.85 11.31 -10.10
N TYR A 126 -12.18 10.16 -9.93
CA TYR A 126 -11.66 9.70 -8.65
C TYR A 126 -10.57 10.61 -8.06
N LEU A 127 -9.79 11.29 -8.92
CA LEU A 127 -8.72 12.18 -8.51
C LEU A 127 -9.14 13.66 -8.52
N LYS A 128 -10.42 13.98 -8.67
CA LYS A 128 -10.89 15.37 -8.83
C LYS A 128 -10.42 16.31 -7.71
N THR A 129 -10.33 15.81 -6.48
CA THR A 129 -9.91 16.56 -5.28
C THR A 129 -8.41 16.52 -5.03
N VAL A 130 -7.66 15.76 -5.83
CA VAL A 130 -6.19 15.71 -5.76
C VAL A 130 -5.63 16.97 -6.42
N ASN A 131 -4.59 17.55 -5.82
CA ASN A 131 -3.91 18.73 -6.33
C ASN A 131 -3.43 18.51 -7.79
N ASP A 132 -3.68 19.49 -8.66
CA ASP A 132 -3.38 19.41 -10.10
C ASP A 132 -1.91 19.12 -10.41
N SER A 133 -0.99 19.60 -9.58
CA SER A 133 0.46 19.38 -9.76
C SER A 133 0.89 17.91 -9.66
N VAL A 134 0.08 17.07 -8.99
CA VAL A 134 0.35 15.64 -8.79
C VAL A 134 -0.70 14.73 -9.41
N LYS A 135 -1.87 15.27 -9.77
CA LYS A 135 -3.02 14.52 -10.31
C LYS A 135 -2.66 13.65 -11.53
N ASN A 136 -2.04 14.23 -12.56
CA ASN A 136 -1.67 13.47 -13.76
C ASN A 136 -0.62 12.40 -13.46
N LYS A 137 0.39 12.72 -12.64
CA LYS A 137 1.43 11.77 -12.20
C LYS A 137 0.82 10.60 -11.45
N LEU A 138 -0.16 10.88 -10.59
CA LEU A 138 -0.89 9.88 -9.84
C LEU A 138 -1.75 8.99 -10.75
N ALA A 139 -2.47 9.58 -11.71
CA ALA A 139 -3.27 8.83 -12.68
C ALA A 139 -2.40 7.85 -13.48
N VAL A 140 -1.30 8.32 -14.05
CA VAL A 140 -0.33 7.48 -14.78
C VAL A 140 0.24 6.38 -13.87
N PHE A 141 0.58 6.72 -12.63
CA PHE A 141 1.09 5.75 -11.66
C PHE A 141 0.07 4.64 -11.34
N ILE A 142 -1.20 5.00 -11.12
CA ILE A 142 -2.28 4.05 -10.86
C ILE A 142 -2.50 3.13 -12.07
N THR A 143 -2.56 3.70 -13.28
CA THR A 143 -2.70 2.91 -14.52
C THR A 143 -1.57 1.90 -14.67
N ASN A 144 -0.33 2.32 -14.42
CA ASN A 144 0.83 1.42 -14.46
C ASN A 144 0.81 0.35 -13.36
N TYR A 145 0.23 0.64 -12.20
CA TYR A 145 0.05 -0.35 -11.14
C TYR A 145 -0.94 -1.45 -11.57
N LEU A 146 -2.05 -1.07 -12.20
CA LEU A 146 -3.13 -1.98 -12.63
C LEU A 146 -2.79 -2.84 -13.85
N LYS A 147 -1.70 -2.53 -14.56
CA LYS A 147 -1.18 -3.31 -15.69
C LYS A 147 -0.34 -4.54 -15.27
N LYS A 148 0.00 -4.65 -13.99
CA LYS A 148 0.78 -5.76 -13.44
C LYS A 148 -0.05 -7.01 -13.24
#